data_AF-A0A6N8IYH6-F1
#
_entry.id   AF-A0A6N8IYH6-F1
#
_cell.length_a   1.000
_cell.length_b   1.000
_cell.length_c   1.000
_cell.angle_alpha   90.00
_cell.angle_beta   90.00
_cell.angle_gamma   90.00
#
_symmetry.space_group_name_H-M   'P 1'
#
loop_
_entity.id
_entity.type
_entity.pdbx_description
1 polymer ?
#
loop_
_entity_poly.entity_id
_entity_poly.type
_entity_poly.pdbx_seq_one_letter_code
_entity_poly.pdbx_strand_id
1 'polypeptide(L)'
;MNEPEYQVPQQVSKLLDDYPRLFAKGARLDVWFPPGWAGILRTLCAGIDRLLDDRLAAEFQVLQVKEKFGTLRFYYQFAHDAKLTIDIQGTDGTQRIHMEPSYPPLFPAAAVDALVGEAERLSAVTCSRCGSPGLLRKGGWLRVTCARCERASPQER
;
A
#
# COMPACT_ATOMS: atom_id res chain seq x y z
N MET A 1 1.97 18.33 27.75
CA MET A 1 1.80 16.98 27.17
C MET A 1 2.60 16.98 25.88
N ASN A 2 3.84 16.49 25.93
CA ASN A 2 4.67 16.41 24.74
C ASN A 2 4.24 15.17 23.98
N GLU A 3 3.45 15.37 22.94
CA GLU A 3 3.18 14.34 21.95
C GLU A 3 4.54 13.96 21.33
N PRO A 4 4.94 12.67 21.38
CA PRO A 4 6.22 12.27 20.80
C PRO A 4 6.19 12.62 19.32
N GLU A 5 7.17 13.41 18.88
CA GLU A 5 7.35 13.82 17.51
C GLU A 5 7.44 12.56 16.64
N TYR A 6 6.36 12.22 15.94
CA TYR A 6 6.29 11.01 15.12
C TYR A 6 7.24 11.18 13.94
N GLN A 7 8.42 10.55 14.04
CA GLN A 7 9.40 10.59 12.98
C GLN A 7 8.93 9.69 11.83
N VAL A 8 8.69 10.31 10.67
CA VAL A 8 8.37 9.59 9.45
C VAL A 8 9.52 8.64 9.11
N PRO A 9 9.27 7.32 8.98
CA PRO A 9 10.34 6.38 8.64
C PRO A 9 11.04 6.73 7.33
N GLN A 10 12.36 6.53 7.25
CA GLN A 10 13.18 6.92 6.10
C GLN A 10 12.66 6.35 4.77
N GLN A 11 12.19 5.10 4.76
CA GLN A 11 11.64 4.48 3.55
C GLN A 11 10.36 5.17 3.07
N VAL A 12 9.57 5.73 3.98
CA VAL A 12 8.35 6.47 3.65
C VAL A 12 8.75 7.82 3.07
N SER A 13 9.59 8.59 3.78
CA SER A 13 10.09 9.89 3.27
C SER A 13 10.66 9.76 1.86
N LYS A 14 11.54 8.77 1.65
CA LYS A 14 12.13 8.53 0.35
C LYS A 14 11.10 8.24 -0.74
N LEU A 15 10.04 7.48 -0.44
CA LEU A 15 8.99 7.21 -1.42
C LEU A 15 8.22 8.49 -1.79
N LEU A 16 7.93 9.33 -0.81
CA LEU A 16 7.24 10.62 -1.04
C LEU A 16 8.11 11.56 -1.88
N ASP A 17 9.41 11.62 -1.59
CA ASP A 17 10.38 12.45 -2.29
C ASP A 17 10.64 11.97 -3.73
N ASP A 18 10.67 10.66 -3.96
CA ASP A 18 10.91 10.07 -5.29
C ASP A 18 9.68 10.20 -6.22
N TYR A 19 8.46 10.31 -5.68
CA TYR A 19 7.20 10.36 -6.45
C TYR A 19 6.25 11.51 -6.04
N PRO A 20 6.71 12.77 -6.07
CA PRO A 20 5.94 13.89 -5.53
C PRO A 20 4.60 14.09 -6.27
N ARG A 21 4.52 13.76 -7.56
CA ARG A 21 3.28 13.87 -8.36
C ARG A 21 2.13 12.99 -7.82
N LEU A 22 2.45 11.85 -7.22
CA LEU A 22 1.45 10.91 -6.68
C LEU A 22 0.99 11.30 -5.27
N PHE A 23 1.87 11.96 -4.49
CA PHE A 23 1.68 12.20 -3.07
C PHE A 23 1.49 13.66 -2.67
N ALA A 24 1.67 14.63 -3.58
CA ALA A 24 1.57 16.06 -3.29
C ALA A 24 0.16 16.52 -2.90
N LYS A 25 -0.88 15.71 -3.12
CA LYS A 25 -2.27 16.07 -2.90
C LYS A 25 -2.85 15.29 -1.73
N GLY A 26 -3.24 16.00 -0.69
CA GLY A 26 -4.08 15.42 0.37
C GLY A 26 -3.90 16.08 1.72
N ALA A 27 -5.01 16.58 2.27
CA ALA A 27 -5.08 17.03 3.65
C ALA A 27 -4.98 15.88 4.67
N ARG A 28 -4.97 14.61 4.22
CA ARG A 28 -4.98 13.38 5.03
C ARG A 28 -4.18 12.25 4.40
N LEU A 29 -2.92 12.52 4.04
CA LEU A 29 -2.04 11.48 3.53
C LEU A 29 -1.62 10.53 4.67
N ASP A 30 -2.16 9.31 4.69
CA ASP A 30 -1.82 8.27 5.68
C ASP A 30 -0.97 7.18 5.02
N VAL A 31 0.35 7.38 5.01
CA VAL A 31 1.31 6.49 4.34
C VAL A 31 2.22 5.86 5.37
N TRP A 32 2.07 4.56 5.55
CA TRP A 32 2.99 3.75 6.34
C TRP A 32 3.14 2.36 5.73
N PHE A 33 4.38 1.88 5.66
CA PHE A 33 4.64 0.51 5.24
C PHE A 33 5.97 0.01 5.83
N PRO A 34 6.10 -1.31 6.01
CA PRO A 34 7.28 -1.88 6.62
C PRO A 34 8.46 -1.91 5.61
N PRO A 35 9.72 -1.78 6.08
CA PRO A 35 10.88 -1.46 5.23
C PRO A 35 11.15 -2.51 4.13
N GLY A 36 10.86 -3.78 4.39
CA GLY A 36 11.02 -4.87 3.43
C GLY A 36 10.14 -4.74 2.19
N TRP A 37 9.09 -3.91 2.23
CA TRP A 37 8.21 -3.67 1.09
C TRP A 37 8.58 -2.44 0.26
N ALA A 38 9.61 -1.68 0.64
CA ALA A 38 9.99 -0.46 -0.07
C ALA A 38 10.27 -0.68 -1.56
N GLY A 39 10.82 -1.85 -1.94
CA GLY A 39 11.02 -2.22 -3.34
C GLY A 39 9.71 -2.41 -4.11
N ILE A 40 8.72 -3.04 -3.49
CA ILE A 40 7.39 -3.25 -4.08
C ILE A 40 6.71 -1.90 -4.33
N LEU A 41 6.76 -0.99 -3.35
CA LEU A 41 6.13 0.32 -3.45
C LEU A 41 6.82 1.20 -4.51
N ARG A 42 8.15 1.16 -4.63
CA ARG A 42 8.85 1.87 -5.70
C ARG A 42 8.43 1.38 -7.08
N THR A 43 8.36 0.05 -7.28
CA THR A 43 7.92 -0.52 -8.56
C THR A 43 6.48 -0.14 -8.87
N LEU A 44 5.58 -0.20 -7.88
CA LEU A 44 4.19 0.23 -8.00
C LEU A 44 4.10 1.71 -8.40
N CYS A 45 4.75 2.60 -7.65
CA CYS A 45 4.71 4.04 -7.89
C CYS A 45 5.32 4.41 -9.24
N ALA A 46 6.44 3.79 -9.64
CA ALA A 46 7.03 3.98 -10.97
C ALA A 46 6.13 3.46 -12.10
N GLY A 47 5.34 2.41 -11.85
CA GLY A 47 4.33 1.92 -12.79
C GLY A 47 3.21 2.94 -12.98
N ILE A 48 2.65 3.43 -11.87
CA ILE A 48 1.58 4.42 -11.87
C ILE A 48 2.05 5.73 -12.50
N ASP A 49 3.19 6.28 -12.07
CA ASP A 49 3.70 7.57 -12.57
C ASP A 49 3.93 7.57 -14.10
N ARG A 50 4.33 6.42 -14.68
CA ARG A 50 4.45 6.24 -16.14
C ARG A 50 3.11 6.20 -16.88
N LEU A 51 2.03 5.78 -16.22
CA LEU A 51 0.69 5.78 -16.79
C LEU A 51 0.02 7.16 -16.75
N LEU A 52 0.52 8.06 -15.90
CA LEU A 52 -0.07 9.38 -15.67
C LEU A 52 0.72 10.47 -16.39
N ASP A 53 0.12 11.03 -17.44
CA ASP A 53 0.55 12.34 -17.94
C ASP A 53 0.24 13.45 -16.91
N ASP A 54 0.67 14.68 -17.16
CA ASP A 54 0.51 15.78 -16.21
C ASP A 54 -0.96 16.12 -15.91
N ARG A 55 -1.87 15.86 -16.84
CA ARG A 55 -3.31 16.10 -16.65
C ARG A 55 -3.92 15.03 -15.77
N LEU A 56 -3.63 13.76 -16.03
CA LEU A 56 -4.11 12.65 -15.21
C LEU A 56 -3.49 12.66 -13.81
N ALA A 57 -2.19 12.99 -13.71
CA ALA A 57 -1.54 13.23 -12.42
C ALA A 57 -2.19 14.41 -11.66
N ALA A 58 -2.79 15.38 -12.37
CA ALA A 58 -3.55 16.47 -11.76
C ALA A 58 -4.79 15.96 -10.99
N GLU A 59 -5.37 14.86 -11.43
CA GLU A 59 -6.61 14.30 -10.89
C GLU A 59 -6.37 13.07 -9.98
N PHE A 60 -5.21 12.43 -10.07
CA PHE A 60 -4.85 11.29 -9.24
C PHE A 60 -4.43 11.71 -7.82
N GLN A 61 -4.85 10.92 -6.84
CA GLN A 61 -4.47 11.10 -5.46
C GLN A 61 -4.31 9.76 -4.74
N VAL A 62 -3.16 9.56 -4.09
CA VAL A 62 -3.00 8.49 -3.09
C VAL A 62 -3.65 8.94 -1.78
N LEU A 63 -4.51 8.09 -1.24
CA LEU A 63 -5.25 8.35 0.00
C LEU A 63 -4.55 7.72 1.20
N GLN A 64 -4.20 6.44 1.08
CA GLN A 64 -3.63 5.68 2.18
C GLN A 64 -2.78 4.53 1.64
N VAL A 65 -1.63 4.33 2.28
CA VAL A 65 -0.79 3.15 2.09
C VAL A 65 -0.60 2.52 3.46
N LYS A 66 -0.99 1.26 3.61
CA LYS A 66 -0.83 0.55 4.88
C LYS A 66 -0.56 -0.93 4.70
N GLU A 67 -0.07 -1.56 5.76
CA GLU A 67 -0.14 -3.00 5.92
C GLU A 67 -1.50 -3.37 6.52
N LYS A 68 -2.13 -4.40 5.97
CA LYS A 68 -3.34 -5.00 6.54
C LYS A 68 -3.33 -6.52 6.28
N PHE A 69 -3.44 -7.29 7.34
CA PHE A 69 -3.52 -8.76 7.32
C PHE A 69 -2.36 -9.47 6.60
N GLY A 70 -1.15 -8.92 6.73
CA GLY A 70 0.06 -9.42 6.06
C GLY A 70 0.19 -8.99 4.61
N THR A 71 -0.64 -8.07 4.13
CA THR A 71 -0.63 -7.62 2.73
C THR A 71 -0.66 -6.10 2.62
N LEU A 72 -0.14 -5.58 1.51
CA LEU A 72 -0.18 -4.17 1.17
C LEU A 72 -1.62 -3.72 0.91
N ARG A 73 -1.94 -2.50 1.31
CA ARG A 73 -3.15 -1.78 0.89
C ARG A 73 -2.72 -0.44 0.33
N PHE A 74 -3.05 -0.22 -0.94
CA PHE A 74 -2.79 1.02 -1.64
C PHE A 74 -4.13 1.60 -2.10
N TYR A 75 -4.63 2.59 -1.37
CA TYR A 75 -5.88 3.27 -1.70
C TYR A 75 -5.57 4.55 -2.44
N TYR A 76 -6.27 4.74 -3.55
CA TYR A 76 -6.15 5.92 -4.40
C TYR A 76 -7.55 6.32 -4.88
N GLN A 77 -7.66 7.55 -5.37
CA GLN A 77 -8.85 8.05 -6.06
C GLN A 77 -8.44 8.94 -7.23
N PHE A 78 -9.37 9.17 -8.14
CA PHE A 78 -9.29 10.23 -9.14
C PHE A 78 -10.37 11.28 -8.86
N ALA A 79 -10.17 12.51 -9.32
CA ALA A 79 -11.17 13.56 -9.22
C ALA A 79 -12.50 13.06 -9.82
N HIS A 80 -13.58 13.22 -9.05
CA HIS A 80 -14.95 12.76 -9.39
C HIS A 80 -15.18 11.24 -9.45
N ASP A 81 -14.18 10.41 -9.12
CA ASP A 81 -14.29 8.95 -9.17
C ASP A 81 -14.04 8.31 -7.79
N ALA A 82 -15.06 8.39 -6.94
CA ALA A 82 -15.02 7.83 -5.60
C ALA A 82 -15.36 6.33 -5.63
N LYS A 83 -14.33 5.50 -5.87
CA LYS A 83 -14.43 4.04 -5.70
C LYS A 83 -14.43 3.69 -4.21
N LEU A 84 -15.49 3.01 -3.75
CA LEU A 84 -15.50 2.46 -2.40
C LEU A 84 -14.79 1.11 -2.40
N THR A 85 -13.81 0.96 -1.52
CA THR A 85 -13.07 -0.28 -1.32
C THR A 85 -13.19 -0.75 0.12
N ILE A 86 -13.68 -1.97 0.31
CA ILE A 86 -13.91 -2.59 1.62
C ILE A 86 -13.10 -3.88 1.68
N ASP A 87 -12.31 -4.08 2.75
CA ASP A 87 -11.75 -5.41 3.04
C ASP A 87 -12.58 -6.09 4.12
N ILE A 88 -13.08 -7.28 3.80
CA ILE A 88 -13.78 -8.17 4.72
C ILE A 88 -12.84 -9.31 5.10
N GLN A 89 -12.60 -9.48 6.41
CA GLN A 89 -11.90 -10.65 6.92
C GLN A 89 -12.91 -11.74 7.26
N GLY A 90 -12.85 -12.87 6.56
CA GLY A 90 -13.65 -14.07 6.81
C GLY A 90 -12.77 -15.26 7.25
N THR A 91 -13.40 -16.42 7.41
CA THR A 91 -12.70 -17.68 7.75
C THR A 91 -11.72 -18.11 6.66
N ASP A 92 -12.01 -17.74 5.41
CA ASP A 92 -11.27 -18.19 4.22
C ASP A 92 -10.17 -17.19 3.80
N GLY A 93 -9.94 -16.15 4.61
CA GLY A 93 -8.96 -15.11 4.36
C GLY A 93 -9.57 -13.72 4.27
N THR A 94 -8.87 -12.80 3.62
CA THR A 94 -9.37 -11.44 3.40
C THR A 94 -9.90 -11.30 1.98
N GLN A 95 -11.18 -10.96 1.86
CA GLN A 95 -11.81 -10.60 0.60
C GLN A 95 -11.80 -9.07 0.45
N ARG A 96 -11.43 -8.59 -0.74
CA ARG A 96 -11.53 -7.18 -1.10
C ARG A 96 -12.71 -6.98 -2.02
N ILE A 97 -13.66 -6.15 -1.60
CA ILE A 97 -14.83 -5.78 -2.39
C ILE A 97 -14.60 -4.37 -2.91
N HIS A 98 -14.78 -4.22 -4.22
CA HIS A 98 -14.74 -2.95 -4.93
C HIS A 98 -16.14 -2.63 -5.42
N MET A 99 -16.61 -1.42 -5.11
CA MET A 99 -17.80 -0.86 -5.71
C MET A 99 -17.37 0.15 -6.76
N GLU A 100 -17.63 -0.19 -8.02
CA GLU A 100 -17.28 0.66 -9.14
C GLU A 100 -18.25 1.85 -9.26
N PRO A 101 -17.77 3.00 -9.72
CA PRO A 101 -18.60 4.15 -10.06
C PRO A 101 -19.64 3.77 -11.13
N SER A 102 -20.78 4.47 -11.13
CA SER A 102 -21.85 4.27 -12.11
C SER A 102 -21.54 4.84 -13.51
N TYR A 103 -20.35 5.39 -13.73
CA TYR A 103 -19.94 6.05 -14.98
C TYR A 103 -18.67 5.39 -15.52
N PRO A 104 -18.50 5.31 -16.86
CA PRO A 104 -17.30 4.70 -17.44
C PRO A 104 -16.06 5.52 -17.04
N PRO A 105 -14.98 4.85 -16.58
CA PRO A 105 -13.79 5.54 -16.13
C PRO A 105 -13.15 6.27 -17.31
N LEU A 106 -12.93 7.57 -17.15
CA LEU A 106 -12.27 8.43 -18.16
C LEU A 106 -10.74 8.21 -18.19
N PHE A 107 -10.22 7.28 -17.40
CA PHE A 107 -8.81 7.06 -17.12
C PHE A 107 -8.50 5.55 -17.04
N PRO A 108 -7.22 5.14 -17.10
CA PRO A 108 -6.84 3.72 -17.10
C PRO A 108 -6.92 3.08 -15.68
N ALA A 109 -8.10 3.15 -15.05
CA ALA A 109 -8.37 2.60 -13.72
C ALA A 109 -7.95 1.13 -13.60
N ALA A 110 -8.30 0.33 -14.61
CA ALA A 110 -7.96 -1.08 -14.67
C ALA A 110 -6.44 -1.34 -14.69
N ALA A 111 -5.65 -0.45 -15.30
CA ALA A 111 -4.20 -0.59 -15.33
C ALA A 111 -3.57 -0.27 -13.97
N VAL A 112 -4.08 0.76 -13.27
CA VAL A 112 -3.67 1.07 -11.89
C VAL A 112 -4.08 -0.06 -10.95
N ASP A 113 -5.30 -0.57 -11.06
CA ASP A 113 -5.80 -1.70 -10.28
C ASP A 113 -4.95 -2.97 -10.49
N ALA A 114 -4.52 -3.23 -11.73
CA ALA A 114 -3.64 -4.36 -12.02
C ALA A 114 -2.26 -4.21 -11.35
N LEU A 115 -1.67 -3.01 -11.37
CA LEU A 115 -0.41 -2.73 -10.68
C LEU A 115 -0.55 -2.87 -9.16
N VAL A 116 -1.63 -2.35 -8.59
CA VAL A 116 -1.94 -2.51 -7.16
C VAL A 116 -2.12 -3.99 -6.82
N GLY A 117 -2.88 -4.74 -7.60
CA GLY A 117 -3.09 -6.18 -7.38
C GLY A 117 -1.81 -7.00 -7.44
N GLU A 118 -0.88 -6.68 -8.35
CA GLU A 118 0.46 -7.29 -8.35
C GLU A 118 1.24 -6.96 -7.07
N ALA A 119 1.25 -5.69 -6.67
CA ALA A 119 1.94 -5.26 -5.45
C ALA A 119 1.37 -5.94 -4.19
N GLU A 120 0.05 -6.12 -4.12
CA GLU A 120 -0.62 -6.88 -3.06
C GLU A 120 -0.16 -8.35 -3.06
N ARG A 121 -0.15 -9.03 -4.21
CA ARG A 121 0.35 -10.41 -4.33
C ARG A 121 1.81 -10.55 -3.91
N LEU A 122 2.68 -9.63 -4.34
CA LEU A 122 4.09 -9.64 -3.96
C LEU A 122 4.28 -9.45 -2.46
N SER A 123 3.51 -8.53 -1.86
CA SER A 123 3.59 -8.26 -0.41
C SER A 123 3.19 -9.49 0.43
N ALA A 124 2.23 -10.28 -0.05
CA ALA A 124 1.73 -11.49 0.61
C ALA A 124 2.80 -12.60 0.76
N VAL A 125 3.87 -12.54 -0.03
CA VAL A 125 4.98 -13.52 -0.04
C VAL A 125 6.34 -12.89 0.25
N THR A 126 6.37 -11.60 0.59
CA THR A 126 7.61 -10.85 0.86
C THR A 126 7.70 -10.46 2.33
N CYS A 127 8.81 -10.80 2.97
CA CYS A 127 9.07 -10.44 4.35
C CYS A 127 8.99 -8.93 4.55
N SER A 128 8.05 -8.48 5.38
CA SER A 128 7.81 -7.08 5.69
C SER A 128 9.03 -6.38 6.31
N ARG A 129 9.92 -7.12 6.96
CA ARG A 129 11.12 -6.56 7.60
C ARG A 129 12.32 -6.41 6.67
N CYS A 130 12.62 -7.42 5.86
CA CYS A 130 13.88 -7.46 5.11
C CYS A 130 13.72 -7.61 3.59
N GLY A 131 12.51 -7.85 3.08
CA GLY A 131 12.25 -7.99 1.65
C GLY A 131 12.59 -9.36 1.05
N SER A 132 13.10 -10.31 1.83
CA SER A 132 13.31 -11.70 1.37
C SER A 132 11.98 -12.47 1.30
N PRO A 133 11.89 -13.61 0.60
CA PRO A 133 10.69 -14.45 0.63
C PRO A 133 10.25 -14.76 2.06
N GLY A 134 8.95 -14.59 2.33
CA GLY A 134 8.33 -14.73 3.63
C GLY A 134 7.08 -15.60 3.59
N LEU A 135 6.63 -16.01 4.76
CA LEU A 135 5.37 -16.73 4.93
C LEU A 135 4.48 -15.93 5.88
N LEU A 136 3.17 -16.01 5.66
CA LEU A 136 2.19 -15.44 6.58
C LEU A 136 2.30 -16.12 7.94
N ARG A 137 2.51 -15.33 8.99
CA ARG A 137 2.57 -15.80 10.37
C ARG A 137 1.22 -15.61 11.04
N LYS A 138 0.74 -16.68 11.66
CA LYS A 138 -0.51 -16.75 12.42
C LYS A 138 -0.16 -16.91 13.91
N GLY A 139 -0.97 -16.35 14.80
CA GLY A 139 -0.74 -16.38 16.27
C GLY A 139 -0.53 -15.02 16.94
N GLY A 140 -0.95 -13.94 16.28
CA GLY A 140 -0.82 -12.55 16.75
C GLY A 140 -1.27 -11.61 15.63
N TRP A 141 -0.73 -10.39 15.58
CA TRP A 141 -0.93 -9.51 14.42
C TRP A 141 -0.41 -10.19 13.15
N LEU A 142 -1.28 -10.33 12.14
CA LEU A 142 -0.94 -11.00 10.89
C LEU A 142 0.16 -10.24 10.17
N ARG A 143 1.25 -10.94 9.84
CA ARG A 143 2.42 -10.37 9.15
C ARG A 143 3.11 -11.41 8.29
N VAL A 144 3.76 -10.98 7.22
CA VAL A 144 4.57 -11.86 6.36
C VAL A 144 6.04 -11.69 6.75
N THR A 145 6.68 -12.75 7.23
CA THR A 145 8.09 -12.71 7.66
C THR A 145 8.87 -13.96 7.22
N CYS A 146 10.15 -13.77 6.91
CA CYS A 146 11.08 -14.88 6.73
C CYS A 146 11.40 -15.49 8.11
N ALA A 147 11.89 -16.73 8.14
CA ALA A 147 12.17 -17.43 9.40
C ALA A 147 13.20 -16.71 10.29
N ARG A 148 14.18 -16.03 9.67
CA ARG A 148 15.17 -15.20 10.38
C ARG A 148 14.52 -14.03 11.10
N CYS A 149 13.70 -13.25 10.40
CA CYS A 149 13.04 -12.09 10.97
C CYS A 149 11.96 -12.46 11.98
N GLU A 150 11.32 -13.63 11.83
CA GLU A 150 10.35 -14.11 12.82
C GLU A 150 11.03 -14.45 14.15
N ARG A 151 12.17 -15.19 14.11
CA ARG A 151 12.95 -15.50 15.32
C ARG A 151 13.51 -14.26 16.02
N ALA A 152 13.75 -13.19 15.27
CA ALA A 152 14.23 -11.91 15.81
C ALA A 152 13.09 -11.00 16.31
N SER A 153 11.83 -11.35 16.08
CA SER A 153 10.70 -10.59 16.63
C SER A 153 10.58 -10.89 18.12
N PRO A 154 10.42 -9.87 19.00
CA PRO A 154 10.05 -10.10 20.37
C PRO A 154 8.76 -10.92 20.37
N GLN A 155 8.75 -12.07 21.04
CA GLN A 155 7.51 -12.81 21.28
C GLN A 155 6.64 -11.91 22.16
N GLU A 156 5.58 -11.36 21.59
CA GLU A 156 4.51 -10.69 22.32
C GLU A 156 3.86 -11.78 23.20
N ARG A 157 4.33 -11.88 24.45
CA ARG A 157 3.71 -12.65 25.53
C ARG A 157 2.63 -11.82 26.20
#